data_AF-A0AAN8J5N7-F1
#
_entry.id   AF-A0AAN8J5N7-F1
#
_cell.length_a   1.000
_cell.length_b   1.000
_cell.length_c   1.000
_cell.angle_alpha   90.00
_cell.angle_beta   90.00
_cell.angle_gamma   90.00
#
_symmetry.space_group_name_H-M   'P 1'
#
loop_
_entity.id
_entity.type
_entity.pdbx_description
1 polymer ?
#
loop_
_entity_poly.entity_id
_entity_poly.type
_entity_poly.pdbx_seq_one_letter_code
_entity_poly.pdbx_strand_id
1 'polypeptide(L)'
;MGECIYSVEQFLALAKFCYFTYGTKDVLERECKDLHKKIQVELDGKPIDLPEIEGLVILNISSWGGGVRPWQLSPDEEGFKPVRYDDKVLEVMALYSSFHIAQLQVGLASPIKLGQASEVKIRLSGGNAPMQVDGEPWIQHPAEIIISHHGQASMLAKME
;
A
#
# COMPACT_ATOMS: atom_id res chain seq x y z
N MET A 1 -1.70 -11.06 -31.72
CA MET A 1 -0.25 -10.76 -31.70
C MET A 1 -0.13 -9.33 -31.22
N GLY A 2 0.49 -9.11 -30.07
CA GLY A 2 0.58 -7.77 -29.50
C GLY A 2 1.42 -7.84 -28.25
N GLU A 3 2.56 -7.18 -28.30
CA GLU A 3 3.69 -7.27 -27.40
C GLU A 3 3.38 -6.82 -25.97
N CYS A 4 4.10 -7.41 -25.02
CA CYS A 4 3.98 -7.21 -23.58
C CYS A 4 5.05 -6.20 -23.13
N ILE A 5 4.65 -5.05 -22.57
CA ILE A 5 5.54 -4.09 -21.90
C ILE A 5 4.83 -3.55 -20.65
N TYR A 6 5.60 -3.42 -19.57
CA TYR A 6 5.28 -3.55 -18.13
C TYR A 6 4.36 -2.50 -17.47
N SER A 7 3.83 -2.96 -16.31
CA SER A 7 3.38 -2.24 -15.10
C SER A 7 1.89 -1.86 -15.00
N VAL A 8 1.07 -2.81 -14.51
CA VAL A 8 -0.32 -2.54 -14.07
C VAL A 8 -0.60 -3.06 -12.66
N GLU A 9 0.39 -3.65 -11.96
CA GLU A 9 0.13 -4.32 -10.69
C GLU A 9 0.69 -3.63 -9.45
N GLN A 10 1.28 -2.43 -9.53
CA GLN A 10 2.05 -1.82 -8.41
C GLN A 10 1.30 -1.79 -7.06
N PHE A 11 1.50 -2.83 -6.26
CA PHE A 11 1.22 -2.87 -4.85
C PHE A 11 2.48 -2.39 -4.15
N LEU A 12 2.54 -1.16 -3.65
CA LEU A 12 3.64 -0.80 -2.76
C LEU A 12 3.21 -0.99 -1.31
N ALA A 13 3.87 -1.92 -0.61
CA ALA A 13 3.86 -1.92 0.84
C ALA A 13 5.20 -1.53 1.43
N LEU A 14 5.14 -0.58 2.37
CA LEU A 14 6.12 -0.41 3.41
C LEU A 14 5.70 -1.30 4.59
N ALA A 15 5.90 -2.62 4.51
CA ALA A 15 5.46 -3.51 5.59
C ALA A 15 6.27 -4.82 5.69
N LYS A 16 6.18 -5.44 6.87
CA LYS A 16 6.86 -6.69 7.27
C LYS A 16 6.38 -7.96 6.53
N PHE A 17 5.44 -7.87 5.59
CA PHE A 17 4.66 -9.02 5.11
C PHE A 17 5.53 -10.11 4.47
N CYS A 18 6.40 -9.76 3.52
CA CYS A 18 7.32 -10.71 2.90
C CYS A 18 8.35 -11.31 3.87
N TYR A 19 8.68 -10.63 4.96
CA TYR A 19 9.67 -11.13 5.92
C TYR A 19 9.06 -11.96 7.05
N PHE A 20 7.74 -11.91 7.24
CA PHE A 20 7.04 -12.80 8.18
C PHE A 20 7.24 -14.28 7.83
N THR A 21 7.41 -14.60 6.54
CA THR A 21 7.68 -15.96 6.05
C THR A 21 9.15 -16.38 6.17
N TYR A 22 10.10 -15.44 6.32
CA TYR A 22 11.55 -15.71 6.30
C TYR A 22 12.26 -15.68 7.67
N GLY A 23 11.53 -15.60 8.79
CA GLY A 23 12.08 -15.92 10.11
C GLY A 23 12.96 -14.86 10.79
N THR A 24 13.18 -13.69 10.18
CA THR A 24 13.94 -12.57 10.76
C THR A 24 13.04 -11.58 11.52
N LYS A 25 12.29 -12.06 12.51
CA LYS A 25 11.28 -11.24 13.22
C LYS A 25 11.88 -10.05 14.00
N ASP A 26 13.00 -10.25 14.69
CA ASP A 26 13.51 -9.27 15.67
C ASP A 26 14.18 -8.03 15.07
N VAL A 27 14.86 -8.15 13.92
CA VAL A 27 15.55 -7.02 13.28
C VAL A 27 14.55 -6.09 12.59
N LEU A 28 13.53 -6.65 11.95
CA LEU A 28 12.51 -5.89 11.21
C LEU A 28 11.44 -5.26 12.10
N GLU A 29 11.18 -5.82 13.28
CA GLU A 29 10.30 -5.18 14.27
C GLU A 29 10.82 -3.80 14.70
N ARG A 30 12.14 -3.64 14.86
CA ARG A 30 12.75 -2.36 15.20
C ARG A 30 12.74 -1.35 14.06
N GLU A 31 12.96 -1.79 12.83
CA GLU A 31 13.02 -0.90 11.66
C GLU A 31 11.66 -0.30 11.28
N CYS A 32 10.56 -1.03 11.49
CA CYS A 32 9.22 -0.52 11.15
C CYS A 32 8.51 0.17 12.34
N LYS A 33 9.07 0.08 13.55
CA LYS A 33 8.50 0.78 14.71
C LYS A 33 8.56 2.28 14.47
N ASP A 34 7.46 2.96 14.80
CA ASP A 34 7.31 4.40 14.60
C ASP A 34 7.47 4.84 13.13
N LEU A 35 7.01 4.04 12.16
CA LEU A 35 7.13 4.38 10.73
C LEU A 35 6.58 5.77 10.41
N HIS A 36 5.47 6.17 11.04
CA HIS A 36 4.87 7.51 10.94
C HIS A 36 5.83 8.66 11.31
N LYS A 37 6.87 8.42 12.11
CA LYS A 37 7.92 9.42 12.43
C LYS A 37 9.05 9.42 11.40
N LYS A 38 9.16 8.36 10.60
CA LYS A 38 10.23 8.16 9.61
C LYS A 38 9.84 8.59 8.21
N ILE A 39 8.54 8.66 7.92
CA ILE A 39 8.01 9.01 6.60
C ILE A 39 7.11 10.24 6.66
N GLN A 40 7.12 11.02 5.57
CA GLN A 40 6.07 11.99 5.25
C GLN A 40 5.36 11.52 3.99
N VAL A 41 4.03 11.68 3.94
CA VAL A 41 3.23 11.27 2.79
C VAL A 41 2.44 12.47 2.28
N GLU A 42 2.46 12.67 0.96
CA GLU A 42 1.62 13.63 0.26
C GLU A 42 0.70 12.90 -0.71
N LEU A 43 -0.57 13.30 -0.74
CA LEU A 43 -1.59 12.86 -1.69
C LEU A 43 -1.94 14.03 -2.60
N ASP A 44 -1.66 13.90 -3.89
CA ASP A 44 -1.85 14.98 -4.88
C ASP A 44 -1.22 16.32 -4.42
N GLY A 45 0.00 16.25 -3.87
CA GLY A 45 0.76 17.40 -3.36
C GLY A 45 0.28 17.96 -2.02
N LYS A 46 -0.70 17.32 -1.36
CA LYS A 46 -1.16 17.72 -0.02
C LYS A 46 -0.58 16.77 1.03
N PRO A 47 0.20 17.25 2.01
CA PRO A 47 0.68 16.41 3.09
C PRO A 47 -0.51 15.90 3.91
N ILE A 48 -0.43 14.64 4.35
CA ILE A 48 -1.41 14.02 5.25
C ILE A 48 -0.79 13.71 6.61
N ASP A 49 -1.61 13.81 7.66
CA ASP A 49 -1.23 13.39 8.99
C ASP A 49 -1.36 11.87 9.11
N LEU A 50 -0.25 11.21 9.46
CA LEU A 50 -0.22 9.76 9.63
C LEU A 50 -0.52 9.38 11.08
N PRO A 51 -1.41 8.41 11.34
CA PRO A 51 -1.58 7.83 12.66
C PRO A 51 -0.35 6.99 13.04
N GLU A 52 -0.34 6.42 14.25
CA GLU A 52 0.70 5.49 14.67
C GLU A 52 0.66 4.20 13.82
N ILE A 53 1.45 4.20 12.74
CA ILE A 53 1.49 3.10 11.77
C ILE A 53 2.84 2.37 11.82
N GLU A 54 2.78 1.09 11.48
CA GLU A 54 3.93 0.22 11.19
C GLU A 54 3.99 -0.17 9.72
N GLY A 55 2.97 0.18 8.93
CA GLY A 55 3.01 0.01 7.49
C GLY A 55 2.10 0.93 6.69
N LEU A 56 2.52 1.22 5.47
CA LEU A 56 1.80 1.99 4.46
C LEU A 56 1.58 1.09 3.25
N VAL A 57 0.37 1.10 2.70
CA VAL A 57 -0.03 0.29 1.56
C VAL A 57 -0.65 1.18 0.49
N ILE A 58 -0.17 1.06 -0.74
CA ILE A 58 -0.68 1.78 -1.92
C ILE A 58 -1.14 0.72 -2.92
N LEU A 59 -2.40 0.82 -3.34
CA LEU A 59 -3.06 -0.15 -4.21
C LEU A 59 -3.45 0.53 -5.53
N ASN A 60 -3.22 -0.17 -6.63
CA ASN A 60 -3.82 0.11 -7.94
C ASN A 60 -5.01 -0.83 -8.25
N ILE A 61 -5.21 -1.87 -7.44
CA ILE A 61 -6.26 -2.88 -7.61
C ILE A 61 -7.11 -3.01 -6.34
N SER A 62 -8.36 -3.46 -6.49
CA SER A 62 -9.33 -3.50 -5.40
C SER A 62 -9.06 -4.55 -4.30
N SER A 63 -8.03 -5.38 -4.46
CA SER A 63 -7.74 -6.48 -3.54
C SER A 63 -6.28 -6.54 -3.14
N TRP A 64 -6.03 -6.96 -1.91
CA TRP A 64 -4.71 -7.03 -1.30
C TRP A 64 -4.56 -8.26 -0.41
N GLY A 65 -3.31 -8.71 -0.18
CA GLY A 65 -2.96 -9.49 1.02
C GLY A 65 -3.77 -10.77 1.26
N GLY A 66 -3.95 -11.62 0.24
CA GLY A 66 -4.75 -12.84 0.35
C GLY A 66 -6.23 -12.65 -0.02
N GLY A 67 -6.56 -11.61 -0.79
CA GLY A 67 -7.91 -11.37 -1.30
C GLY A 67 -8.75 -10.41 -0.46
N VAL A 68 -8.15 -9.76 0.55
CA VAL A 68 -8.78 -8.68 1.32
C VAL A 68 -9.19 -7.57 0.37
N ARG A 69 -10.41 -7.04 0.50
CA ARG A 69 -10.90 -5.90 -0.28
C ARG A 69 -11.16 -4.72 0.64
N PRO A 70 -10.15 -3.86 0.90
CA PRO A 70 -10.22 -2.91 2.01
C PRO A 70 -11.41 -1.95 1.89
N TRP A 71 -11.68 -1.42 0.69
CA TRP A 71 -12.82 -0.53 0.45
C TRP A 71 -14.19 -1.21 0.52
N GLN A 72 -14.26 -2.54 0.59
CA GLN A 72 -15.51 -3.28 0.78
C GLN A 72 -15.73 -3.71 2.25
N LEU A 73 -14.69 -3.71 3.08
CA LEU A 73 -14.79 -4.07 4.50
C LEU A 73 -15.43 -2.96 5.35
N SER A 74 -15.32 -1.71 4.92
CA SER A 74 -15.94 -0.54 5.58
C SER A 74 -16.62 0.37 4.54
N PRO A 75 -17.76 -0.03 3.95
CA PRO A 75 -18.43 0.74 2.90
C PRO A 75 -19.06 2.04 3.43
N ASP A 76 -19.34 2.12 4.73
CA ASP A 76 -20.06 3.25 5.35
C ASP A 76 -19.18 4.50 5.58
N GLU A 77 -17.91 4.45 5.21
CA GLU A 77 -16.98 5.57 5.37
C GLU A 77 -17.19 6.59 4.24
N GLU A 78 -17.97 7.62 4.53
CA GLU A 78 -18.28 8.69 3.58
C GLU A 78 -17.01 9.41 3.07
N GLY A 79 -16.99 9.74 1.78
CA GLY A 79 -15.94 10.59 1.18
C GLY A 79 -14.98 9.87 0.22
N PHE A 80 -15.04 8.54 0.12
CA PHE A 80 -14.25 7.78 -0.86
C PHE A 80 -15.05 7.44 -2.12
N LYS A 81 -14.37 7.46 -3.27
CA LYS A 81 -14.94 7.00 -4.54
C LYS A 81 -14.88 5.46 -4.60
N PRO A 82 -15.79 4.82 -5.36
CA PRO A 82 -15.66 3.40 -5.67
C PRO A 82 -14.29 3.10 -6.28
N VAL A 83 -13.63 2.04 -5.80
CA VAL A 83 -12.31 1.64 -6.29
C VAL A 83 -12.39 1.19 -7.74
N ARG A 84 -11.45 1.68 -8.55
CA ARG A 84 -11.30 1.31 -9.95
C ARG A 84 -9.82 1.25 -10.28
N TYR A 85 -9.43 0.27 -11.09
CA TYR A 85 -8.04 0.12 -11.55
C TYR A 85 -7.78 0.83 -12.90
N ASP A 86 -8.82 1.44 -13.49
CA ASP A 86 -8.79 2.08 -14.81
C ASP A 86 -8.96 3.61 -14.76
N ASP A 87 -9.06 4.19 -13.56
CA ASP A 87 -9.32 5.62 -13.35
C ASP A 87 -8.07 6.44 -13.02
N LYS A 88 -6.90 5.78 -12.91
CA LYS A 88 -5.61 6.38 -12.59
C LYS A 88 -5.55 6.98 -11.19
N VAL A 89 -6.33 6.42 -10.28
CA VAL A 89 -6.35 6.75 -8.86
C VAL A 89 -5.77 5.57 -8.09
N LEU A 90 -4.93 5.87 -7.11
CA LEU A 90 -4.34 4.92 -6.18
C LEU A 90 -5.06 5.00 -4.85
N GLU A 91 -5.38 3.85 -4.27
CA GLU A 91 -5.89 3.73 -2.91
C GLU A 91 -4.74 3.67 -1.91
N VAL A 92 -4.78 4.53 -0.90
CA VAL A 92 -3.74 4.58 0.15
C VAL A 92 -4.35 4.19 1.49
N MET A 93 -3.77 3.18 2.13
CA MET A 93 -4.20 2.70 3.45
C MET A 93 -3.01 2.45 4.38
N ALA A 94 -3.30 2.38 5.67
CA ALA A 94 -2.32 2.23 6.73
C ALA A 94 -2.54 0.94 7.56
N LEU A 95 -1.45 0.46 8.17
CA LEU A 95 -1.43 -0.70 9.04
C LEU A 95 -0.73 -0.35 10.35
N TYR A 96 -1.37 -0.62 11.49
CA TYR A 96 -0.74 -0.37 12.81
C TYR A 96 0.14 -1.53 13.29
N SER A 97 -0.02 -2.75 12.75
CA SER A 97 0.81 -3.91 13.14
C SER A 97 0.63 -5.10 12.19
N SER A 98 1.49 -6.10 12.31
CA SER A 98 1.27 -7.41 11.67
C SER A 98 -0.02 -8.09 12.13
N PHE A 99 -0.45 -7.84 13.37
CA PHE A 99 -1.72 -8.37 13.89
C PHE A 99 -2.91 -7.73 13.18
N HIS A 100 -2.84 -6.44 12.84
CA HIS A 100 -3.85 -5.77 12.01
C HIS A 100 -4.06 -6.48 10.68
N ILE A 101 -2.97 -6.89 10.02
CA ILE A 101 -3.00 -7.63 8.76
C ILE A 101 -3.77 -8.94 8.91
N ALA A 102 -3.44 -9.71 9.96
CA ALA A 102 -4.12 -10.97 10.23
C ALA A 102 -5.62 -10.75 10.49
N GLN A 103 -5.98 -9.72 11.26
CA GLN A 103 -7.38 -9.38 11.52
C GLN A 103 -8.14 -8.98 10.25
N LEU A 104 -7.51 -8.22 9.34
CA LEU A 104 -8.09 -7.86 8.04
C LEU A 104 -8.37 -9.10 7.18
N GLN A 105 -7.46 -10.08 7.16
CA GLN A 105 -7.61 -11.32 6.41
C GLN A 105 -8.80 -12.18 6.88
N VAL A 106 -9.13 -12.13 8.18
CA VAL A 106 -10.26 -12.87 8.75
C VAL A 106 -11.51 -12.01 8.96
N GLY A 107 -11.52 -10.77 8.49
CA GLY A 107 -12.67 -9.86 8.60
C GLY A 107 -12.99 -9.38 10.03
N LEU A 108 -11.98 -9.38 10.93
CA LEU A 108 -12.13 -8.93 12.32
C LEU A 108 -11.64 -7.49 12.56
N ALA A 109 -11.15 -6.81 11.52
CA ALA A 109 -10.74 -5.41 11.58
C ALA A 109 -11.20 -4.66 10.32
N SER A 110 -11.26 -3.33 10.43
CA SER A 110 -11.47 -2.42 9.30
C SER A 110 -10.14 -1.78 8.90
N PRO A 111 -9.91 -1.53 7.60
CA PRO A 111 -8.69 -0.87 7.14
C PRO A 111 -8.67 0.60 7.59
N ILE A 112 -7.46 1.13 7.79
CA ILE A 112 -7.25 2.57 7.97
C ILE A 112 -7.08 3.18 6.59
N LYS A 113 -8.14 3.76 6.02
CA LYS A 113 -8.06 4.44 4.71
C LYS A 113 -7.48 5.83 4.90
N LEU A 114 -6.39 6.13 4.21
CA LEU A 114 -5.72 7.42 4.27
C LEU A 114 -6.17 8.36 3.15
N GLY A 115 -6.55 7.81 1.99
CA GLY A 115 -6.93 8.62 0.86
C GLY A 115 -7.01 7.86 -0.46
N GLN A 116 -7.40 8.61 -1.49
CA GLN A 116 -7.33 8.23 -2.89
C GLN A 116 -6.64 9.39 -3.64
N ALA A 117 -5.64 9.09 -4.46
CA ALA A 117 -4.82 10.12 -5.12
C ALA A 117 -4.29 9.64 -6.48
N SER A 118 -4.06 10.55 -7.42
CA SER A 118 -3.40 10.23 -8.70
C SER A 118 -1.87 10.23 -8.59
N GLU A 119 -1.33 10.96 -7.62
CA GLU A 119 0.08 10.91 -7.24
C GLU A 119 0.22 10.73 -5.73
N VAL A 120 1.03 9.76 -5.33
CA VAL A 120 1.44 9.53 -3.95
C VAL A 120 2.94 9.77 -3.83
N LYS A 121 3.33 10.72 -2.98
CA LYS A 121 4.73 10.99 -2.67
C LYS A 121 5.05 10.57 -1.25
N ILE A 122 6.13 9.82 -1.08
CA ILE A 122 6.63 9.38 0.21
C ILE A 122 8.05 9.90 0.37
N ARG A 123 8.31 10.64 1.45
CA ARG A 123 9.67 11.01 1.86
C ARG A 123 10.08 10.14 3.04
N LEU A 124 11.03 9.25 2.84
CA LEU A 124 11.63 8.44 3.88
C LEU A 124 12.93 9.11 4.36
N SER A 125 12.97 9.53 5.63
CA SER A 125 14.13 10.19 6.22
C SER A 125 14.64 9.53 7.51
N GLY A 126 13.82 8.71 8.17
CA GLY A 126 14.12 8.14 9.49
C GLY A 126 14.93 6.83 9.49
N GLY A 127 15.71 6.55 8.44
CA GLY A 127 16.47 5.32 8.27
C GLY A 127 16.00 4.48 7.09
N ASN A 128 16.31 3.18 7.12
CA ASN A 128 15.90 2.26 6.06
C ASN A 128 14.49 1.73 6.32
N ALA A 129 13.78 1.35 5.26
CA ALA A 129 12.47 0.71 5.36
C ALA A 129 12.40 -0.54 4.48
N PRO A 130 11.83 -1.65 4.96
CA PRO A 130 11.48 -2.76 4.08
C PRO A 130 10.36 -2.32 3.13
N MET A 131 10.57 -2.58 1.84
CA MET A 131 9.62 -2.32 0.77
C MET A 131 9.31 -3.60 0.03
N GLN A 132 8.12 -3.66 -0.55
CA GLN A 132 7.73 -4.73 -1.45
C GLN A 132 6.82 -4.18 -2.54
N VAL A 133 7.09 -4.58 -3.78
CA VAL A 133 6.22 -4.35 -4.94
C VAL A 133 5.99 -5.65 -5.68
N ASP A 134 4.72 -6.01 -5.85
CA ASP A 134 4.24 -7.15 -6.66
C ASP A 134 4.94 -8.48 -6.35
N GLY A 135 5.35 -8.65 -5.09
CA GLY A 135 6.05 -9.84 -4.62
C GLY A 135 7.55 -9.68 -4.46
N GLU A 136 8.17 -8.66 -5.06
CA GLU A 136 9.61 -8.40 -4.99
C GLU A 136 9.95 -7.52 -3.78
N PRO A 137 10.67 -8.04 -2.77
CA PRO A 137 11.07 -7.28 -1.60
C PRO A 137 12.43 -6.60 -1.78
N TRP A 138 12.61 -5.44 -1.15
CA TRP A 138 13.94 -4.82 -1.01
C TRP A 138 14.02 -3.97 0.27
N ILE A 139 15.24 -3.54 0.62
CA ILE A 139 15.46 -2.55 1.67
C ILE A 139 15.69 -1.20 1.02
N GLN A 140 14.85 -0.24 1.36
CA GLN A 140 14.93 1.11 0.86
C GLN A 140 15.73 2.00 1.81
N HIS A 141 16.73 2.69 1.27
CA HIS A 141 17.45 3.75 1.95
C HIS A 141 16.67 5.07 1.90
N PRO A 142 16.96 6.06 2.78
CA PRO A 142 16.31 7.37 2.75
C PRO A 142 16.23 7.94 1.32
N ALA A 143 15.01 8.27 0.91
CA ALA A 143 14.70 8.68 -0.47
C ALA A 143 13.35 9.40 -0.53
N GLU A 144 13.14 10.12 -1.63
CA GLU A 144 11.81 10.53 -2.08
C GLU A 144 11.33 9.51 -3.11
N ILE A 145 10.15 8.95 -2.87
CA ILE A 145 9.48 7.96 -3.71
C ILE A 145 8.22 8.61 -4.24
N ILE A 146 8.02 8.58 -5.56
CA ILE A 146 6.84 9.12 -6.22
C ILE A 146 6.18 7.99 -6.98
N ILE A 147 4.88 7.81 -6.75
CA ILE A 147 4.07 6.78 -7.39
C ILE A 147 2.92 7.48 -8.09
N SER A 148 2.83 7.26 -9.40
CA SER A 148 1.80 7.83 -10.24
C SER A 148 1.55 6.92 -11.45
N HIS A 149 0.44 7.14 -12.12
CA HIS A 149 0.12 6.40 -13.33
C HIS A 149 1.17 6.63 -14.43
N HIS A 150 1.79 5.54 -14.88
CA HIS A 150 2.72 5.55 -16.03
C HIS A 150 2.04 5.07 -17.32
N GLY A 151 1.27 3.98 -17.27
CA GLY A 151 0.64 3.37 -18.44
C GLY A 151 -0.57 2.50 -18.07
N GLN A 152 -1.26 2.00 -19.09
CA GLN A 152 -2.47 1.19 -18.93
C GLN A 152 -2.48 0.08 -19.97
N ALA A 153 -2.82 -1.14 -19.54
CA ALA A 153 -2.98 -2.29 -20.42
C ALA A 153 -4.44 -2.75 -20.46
N SER A 154 -4.84 -3.35 -21.59
CA SER A 154 -6.13 -4.04 -21.69
C SER A 154 -5.98 -5.45 -21.12
N MET A 155 -6.76 -5.74 -20.08
CA MET A 155 -6.78 -7.04 -19.40
C MET A 155 -8.09 -7.76 -19.71
N LEU A 156 -8.05 -9.09 -19.76
CA LEU A 156 -9.27 -9.88 -19.83
C LEU A 156 -9.97 -9.83 -18.47
N ALA A 157 -11.18 -9.28 -18.44
CA ALA A 157 -12.02 -9.25 -17.25
C ALA A 157 -13.18 -10.23 -17.39
N LYS A 158 -13.62 -10.80 -16.26
CA LYS A 158 -14.88 -11.53 -16.21
C LYS A 158 -16.01 -10.50 -16.37
N MET A 159 -16.97 -10.77 -17.26
CA MET A 159 -18.20 -10.00 -17.31
C MET A 159 -18.98 -10.26 -16.02
N GLU A 160 -19.24 -9.20 -15.25
CA GLU A 160 -20.09 -9.23 -14.06
C GLU A 160 -21.58 -9.30 -14.43
#